data_AF-A0A1G7BR41-F1
#
_entry.id   AF-A0A1G7BR41-F1
#
_cell.length_a   1.000
_cell.length_b   1.000
_cell.length_c   1.000
_cell.angle_alpha   90.00
_cell.angle_beta   90.00
_cell.angle_gamma   90.00
#
_symmetry.space_group_name_H-M   'P 1'
#
loop_
_entity.id
_entity.type
_entity.pdbx_description
1 polymer ?
#
loop_
_entity_poly.entity_id
_entity_poly.type
_entity_poly.pdbx_seq_one_letter_code
_entity_poly.pdbx_strand_id
1 'polypeptide(L)'
;MIKSAEYNLYTPEGDRAITIKPINQTIPGGNMYSTGVFQLSEGVVGLGDIVFDDNMNEWEYSGMGDLTHPQAEEIALFIKNYREPNPEDRKLDENRIE
;
A
#
# COMPACT_ATOMS: atom_id res chain seq x y z
N MET A 1 -2.85 -7.64 9.83
CA MET A 1 -2.40 -7.85 8.44
C MET A 1 -3.06 -6.78 7.62
N ILE A 2 -2.32 -6.00 6.84
CA ILE A 2 -2.94 -5.01 5.94
C ILE A 2 -3.72 -5.81 4.90
N LYS A 3 -4.95 -5.40 4.58
CA LYS A 3 -5.68 -5.92 3.41
C LYS A 3 -5.25 -5.13 2.18
N SER A 4 -5.45 -5.68 0.99
CA SER A 4 -5.24 -4.91 -0.24
C SER A 4 -5.95 -3.56 -0.14
N ALA A 5 -5.22 -2.49 -0.45
CA ALA A 5 -5.67 -1.13 -0.32
C ALA A 5 -5.51 -0.39 -1.65
N GLU A 6 -6.38 0.58 -1.89
CA GLU A 6 -6.26 1.51 -3.00
C GLU A 6 -5.78 2.85 -2.44
N TYR A 7 -4.84 3.47 -3.15
CA TYR A 7 -4.24 4.74 -2.80
C TYR A 7 -4.25 5.66 -4.01
N ASN A 8 -4.85 6.84 -3.87
CA ASN A 8 -4.88 7.85 -4.92
C ASN A 8 -3.66 8.75 -4.79
N LEU A 9 -2.73 8.60 -5.73
CA LEU A 9 -1.52 9.40 -5.83
C LEU A 9 -1.79 10.62 -6.72
N TYR A 10 -1.66 11.82 -6.16
CA TYR A 10 -1.86 13.07 -6.89
C TYR A 10 -0.57 13.47 -7.61
N THR A 11 -0.62 13.58 -8.93
CA THR A 11 0.54 14.00 -9.73
C THR A 11 0.18 15.20 -10.60
N PRO A 12 1.16 16.03 -11.04
CA PRO A 12 0.89 17.12 -11.98
C PRO A 12 0.26 16.67 -13.31
N GLU A 13 0.43 15.39 -13.67
CA GLU A 13 -0.10 14.79 -14.90
C GLU A 13 -1.52 14.24 -14.72
N GLY A 14 -1.97 14.12 -13.48
CA GLY A 14 -3.29 13.59 -13.11
C GLY A 14 -3.24 12.66 -11.90
N ASP A 15 -4.44 12.31 -11.44
CA ASP A 15 -4.61 11.40 -10.31
C ASP A 15 -4.37 9.96 -10.76
N ARG A 16 -3.60 9.21 -9.97
CA ARG A 16 -3.20 7.83 -10.26
C ARG A 16 -3.76 6.90 -9.19
N ALA A 17 -4.47 5.85 -9.60
CA ALA A 17 -5.07 4.88 -8.69
C ALA A 17 -4.12 3.70 -8.47
N ILE A 18 -3.40 3.73 -7.35
CA ILE A 18 -2.41 2.72 -7.00
C ILE A 18 -3.05 1.64 -6.14
N THR A 19 -3.04 0.41 -6.63
CA THR A 19 -3.41 -0.77 -5.85
C THR A 19 -2.19 -1.32 -5.14
N ILE A 20 -2.30 -1.45 -3.82
CA ILE A 20 -1.25 -1.96 -2.92
C ILE A 20 -1.68 -3.34 -2.42
N LYS A 21 -0.89 -4.37 -2.72
CA LYS A 21 -1.17 -5.75 -2.31
C LYS A 21 -0.07 -6.30 -1.42
N PRO A 22 -0.37 -6.71 -0.18
CA PRO A 22 0.61 -7.40 0.66
C PRO A 22 0.91 -8.77 0.06
N ILE A 23 2.19 -9.13 0.01
CA ILE A 23 2.62 -10.48 -0.35
C ILE A 23 2.76 -11.30 0.93
N ASN A 24 1.97 -12.37 1.01
CA ASN A 24 2.03 -13.31 2.12
C ASN A 24 2.67 -14.60 1.64
N GLN A 25 3.52 -15.18 2.47
CA GLN A 25 4.12 -16.49 2.21
C GLN A 25 3.50 -17.54 3.13
N THR A 26 3.27 -18.72 2.57
CA THR A 26 2.79 -19.89 3.32
C THR A 26 3.97 -20.80 3.60
N ILE A 27 4.26 -21.07 4.87
CA ILE A 27 5.26 -22.07 5.24
C ILE A 27 4.68 -23.49 5.11
N PRO A 28 5.53 -24.51 4.90
CA PRO A 28 5.13 -25.90 5.04
C PRO A 28 4.50 -26.12 6.42
N GLY A 29 3.22 -26.51 6.47
CA GLY A 29 2.42 -26.56 7.70
C GLY A 29 1.22 -25.60 7.71
N GLY A 30 1.07 -24.75 6.70
CA GLY A 30 -0.19 -24.03 6.41
C GLY A 30 -0.34 -22.66 7.08
N ASN A 31 0.62 -22.23 7.89
CA ASN A 31 0.60 -20.89 8.45
C ASN A 31 1.06 -19.85 7.42
N MET A 32 0.32 -18.74 7.31
CA MET A 32 0.71 -17.58 6.51
C MET A 32 1.44 -16.55 7.38
N TYR A 33 2.47 -15.91 6.84
CA TYR A 33 3.13 -14.77 7.47
C TYR A 33 3.27 -13.59 6.50
N SER A 34 3.27 -12.38 7.07
CA SER A 34 3.54 -11.15 6.34
C SER A 34 5.02 -11.11 5.99
N THR A 35 5.34 -10.90 4.71
CA THR A 35 6.74 -10.83 4.26
C THR A 35 7.37 -9.45 4.39
N GLY A 36 6.58 -8.42 4.70
CA GLY A 36 7.01 -7.02 4.60
C GLY A 36 7.03 -6.49 3.16
N VAL A 37 6.69 -7.32 2.17
CA VAL A 37 6.65 -6.95 0.75
C VAL A 37 5.24 -6.54 0.34
N PHE A 38 5.15 -5.39 -0.34
CA PHE A 38 3.92 -4.82 -0.87
C PHE A 38 4.08 -4.55 -2.36
N GLN A 39 3.29 -5.25 -3.18
CA GLN A 39 3.25 -5.05 -4.61
C GLN A 39 2.39 -3.83 -4.96
N LEU A 40 2.92 -2.98 -5.84
CA LEU A 40 2.25 -1.81 -6.40
C LEU A 40 1.79 -2.08 -7.82
N SER A 41 0.59 -1.62 -8.15
CA SER A 41 0.06 -1.72 -9.51
C SER A 41 -0.94 -0.60 -9.80
N GLU A 42 -1.06 -0.23 -11.07
CA GLU A 42 -2.07 0.69 -11.58
C GLU A 42 -2.86 -0.04 -12.67
N GLY A 43 -4.08 -0.46 -12.32
CA GLY A 43 -4.86 -1.37 -13.15
C GLY A 43 -4.13 -2.70 -13.40
N VAL A 44 -3.66 -2.90 -14.63
CA VAL A 44 -2.89 -4.10 -15.06
C VAL A 44 -1.38 -3.87 -15.11
N VAL A 45 -0.93 -2.63 -14.91
CA VAL A 45 0.48 -2.25 -14.98
C VAL A 45 1.12 -2.47 -13.62
N GLY A 46 2.18 -3.28 -13.57
CA GLY A 46 2.99 -3.44 -12.36
C GLY A 46 3.89 -2.22 -12.16
N LEU A 47 3.85 -1.66 -10.96
CA LEU A 47 4.63 -0.50 -10.55
C LEU A 47 5.74 -0.88 -9.56
N GLY A 48 6.16 -2.15 -9.55
CA GLY A 48 7.18 -2.66 -8.64
C GLY A 48 6.66 -2.96 -7.24
N ASP A 49 7.59 -3.04 -6.30
CA ASP A 49 7.34 -3.50 -4.93
C ASP A 49 8.01 -2.56 -3.93
N ILE A 50 7.34 -2.33 -2.80
CA ILE A 50 7.92 -1.72 -1.59
C ILE A 50 8.21 -2.86 -0.61
N VAL A 51 9.46 -2.95 -0.17
CA VAL A 51 9.91 -3.94 0.81
C VAL A 51 10.29 -3.23 2.09
N PHE A 52 9.64 -3.57 3.19
CA PHE A 52 10.01 -3.10 4.52
C PHE A 52 10.95 -4.08 5.22
N ASP A 53 11.80 -3.55 6.10
CA ASP A 53 12.47 -4.35 7.12
C ASP A 53 11.48 -4.90 8.15
N ASP A 54 11.95 -5.80 9.02
CA ASP A 54 11.12 -6.45 10.04
C ASP A 54 10.42 -5.46 10.99
N ASN A 55 10.95 -4.23 11.12
CA ASN A 55 10.42 -3.19 12.00
C ASN A 55 9.62 -2.10 11.26
N MET A 56 9.45 -2.20 9.95
CA MET A 56 8.85 -1.17 9.09
C MET A 56 9.50 0.22 9.22
N ASN A 57 10.78 0.28 9.56
CA ASN A 57 11.57 1.50 9.70
C ASN A 57 12.31 1.85 8.43
N GLU A 58 12.84 0.84 7.75
CA GLU A 58 13.54 0.99 6.48
C GLU A 58 12.68 0.40 5.38
N TRP A 59 12.75 1.02 4.20
CA TRP A 59 12.03 0.55 3.03
C TRP A 59 12.89 0.68 1.78
N GLU A 60 12.69 -0.24 0.85
CA GLU A 60 13.28 -0.20 -0.48
C GLU A 60 12.19 -0.30 -1.53
N TYR A 61 12.38 0.39 -2.65
CA TYR A 61 11.48 0.34 -3.80
C TYR A 61 12.19 -0.27 -5.00
N SER A 62 11.61 -1.30 -5.60
CA SER A 62 12.23 -2.05 -6.70
C SER A 62 12.29 -1.28 -8.03
N GLY A 63 11.62 -0.13 -8.14
CA GLY A 63 11.87 0.82 -9.24
C GLY A 63 11.26 0.43 -10.59
N MET A 64 10.25 -0.44 -10.63
CA MET A 64 9.62 -0.82 -11.90
C MET A 64 8.48 0.14 -12.27
N GLY A 65 8.51 0.68 -13.50
CA GLY A 65 7.44 1.54 -14.02
C GLY A 65 7.65 3.03 -13.73
N ASP A 66 6.64 3.85 -14.05
CA ASP A 66 6.71 5.32 -14.01
C ASP A 66 6.41 5.90 -12.61
N LEU A 67 6.97 5.32 -11.56
CA LEU A 67 6.81 5.83 -10.19
C LEU A 67 8.15 6.38 -9.69
N THR A 68 8.16 7.67 -9.37
CA THR A 68 9.35 8.35 -8.85
C THR A 68 9.60 7.95 -7.39
N HIS A 69 10.85 8.08 -6.93
CA HIS A 69 11.19 7.78 -5.54
C HIS A 69 10.37 8.58 -4.50
N PRO A 70 10.09 9.89 -4.68
CA PRO A 70 9.22 10.63 -3.77
C PRO A 70 7.76 10.11 -3.73
N GLN A 71 7.23 9.66 -4.86
CA GLN A 71 5.90 9.04 -4.90
C GLN A 71 5.89 7.67 -4.19
N ALA A 72 6.98 6.90 -4.32
CA ALA A 72 7.14 5.63 -3.61
C ALA A 72 7.24 5.86 -2.10
N GLU A 73 7.93 6.93 -1.67
CA GLU A 73 8.01 7.34 -0.27
C GLU A 73 6.63 7.67 0.30
N GLU A 74 5.80 8.41 -0.43
CA GLU A 74 4.43 8.73 -0.01
C GLU A 74 3.58 7.46 0.19
N ILE A 75 3.68 6.51 -0.74
CA ILE A 75 3.01 5.22 -0.64
C ILE A 75 3.57 4.39 0.53
N ALA A 76 4.89 4.38 0.75
CA ALA A 76 5.50 3.69 1.87
C ALA A 76 5.01 4.27 3.21
N LEU A 77 4.92 5.59 3.33
CA LEU A 77 4.35 6.26 4.50
C LEU A 77 2.88 5.89 4.70
N PHE A 78 2.10 5.81 3.62
CA PHE A 78 0.72 5.31 3.70
C PHE A 78 0.68 3.87 4.23
N ILE A 79 1.47 2.95 3.68
CA ILE A 79 1.52 1.55 4.12
C ILE A 79 1.89 1.44 5.60
N LYS A 80 2.92 2.18 6.04
CA LYS A 80 3.39 2.19 7.44
C LYS A 80 2.32 2.69 8.41
N ASN A 81 1.56 3.70 8.00
CA ASN A 81 0.52 4.29 8.83
C ASN A 81 -0.87 3.68 8.61
N TYR A 82 -1.01 2.76 7.65
CA TYR A 82 -2.28 2.16 7.31
C TYR A 82 -2.82 1.39 8.50
N ARG A 83 -3.88 1.92 9.09
CA ARG A 83 -4.73 1.20 10.02
C ARG A 83 -5.93 0.73 9.24
N GLU A 84 -6.26 -0.56 9.38
CA GLU A 84 -7.48 -1.09 8.78
C GLU A 84 -8.64 -0.20 9.22
N PRO A 85 -9.38 0.45 8.29
CA PRO A 85 -10.42 1.39 8.66
C PRO A 85 -11.43 0.64 9.54
N ASN A 86 -11.63 1.14 10.75
CA ASN A 86 -12.65 0.59 11.63
C ASN A 86 -14.00 0.83 10.94
N PRO A 87 -14.94 -0.14 10.90
CA PRO A 87 -16.29 0.11 10.40
C PRO A 87 -16.98 1.33 11.03
N GLU A 88 -16.53 1.80 12.19
CA GLU A 88 -16.97 3.06 12.82
C GLU A 88 -16.41 4.33 12.14
N ASP A 89 -15.25 4.27 11.48
CA ASP A 89 -14.65 5.42 10.77
C ASP A 89 -15.50 5.82 9.56
N ARG A 90 -16.15 4.84 8.90
CA ARG A 90 -17.08 5.09 7.78
C ARG A 90 -18.32 5.89 8.17
N LYS A 91 -18.71 5.88 9.46
CA LYS A 91 -19.89 6.61 9.94
C LYS A 91 -19.62 8.10 10.17
N LEU A 92 -18.35 8.51 10.28
CA LEU A 92 -17.98 9.91 10.50
C LEU A 92 -18.01 10.75 9.22
N ASP A 93 -17.76 10.14 8.05
CA ASP A 93 -17.82 10.85 6.77
C ASP A 93 -19.25 11.06 6.24
N GLU A 94 -20.21 10.22 6.66
CA GLU A 94 -21.62 10.34 6.25
C GLU A 94 -22.40 11.41 7.02
N ASN A 95 -21.92 11.86 8.19
CA ASN A 95 -22.61 12.83 9.05
C ASN A 95 -22.11 14.28 8.91
N ARG A 96 -21.30 14.58 7.89
CA ARG A 96 -20.78 15.94 7.65
C ARG A 96 -21.57 16.73 6.59
N ILE A 97 -22.78 16.28 6.29
CA ILE A 97 -23.76 16.98 5.46
C ILE A 97 -25.02 17.21 6.29
N GLU A 98 -24.99 18.17 7.21
CA GLU A 98 -26.17 18.98 7.61
C GLU A 98 -25.72 20.42 7.87
#